data_AF-A0A7U3WAJ3-F1
#
_entry.id   AF-A0A7U3WAJ3-F1
#
_cell.length_a   1.000
_cell.length_b   1.000
_cell.length_c   1.000
_cell.angle_alpha   90.00
_cell.angle_beta   90.00
_cell.angle_gamma   90.00
#
_symmetry.space_group_name_H-M   'P 1'
#
loop_
_entity.id
_entity.type
_entity.pdbx_description
1 polymer ?
#
loop_
_entity_poly.entity_id
_entity_poly.type
_entity_poly.pdbx_seq_one_letter_code
_entity_poly.pdbx_strand_id
1 'polypeptide(L)' 'MIDKLGAAGIVGILVILGGIGLIASVEPLIAAGIGLVVAGVGLILYGVVTNVLASFGMGGMV' A
#
# COMPACT_ATOMS: atom_id res chain seq x y z
N MET A 1 -3.71 2.67 -12.82
CA MET A 1 -2.69 3.39 -12.02
C MET A 1 -1.51 2.52 -11.62
N ILE A 2 -1.54 1.18 -11.76
CA ILE A 2 -0.32 0.35 -11.61
C ILE A 2 0.80 0.86 -12.53
N ASP A 3 0.40 1.30 -13.71
CA ASP A 3 1.10 2.06 -14.73
C ASP A 3 1.76 3.38 -14.23
N LYS A 4 1.32 3.98 -13.11
CA LYS A 4 1.91 5.15 -12.44
C LYS A 4 2.80 4.79 -11.24
N LEU A 5 2.80 3.54 -10.81
CA LEU A 5 3.47 3.07 -9.60
C LEU A 5 4.99 2.92 -9.77
N GLY A 6 5.44 2.86 -11.03
CA GLY A 6 6.83 2.61 -11.39
C GLY A 6 7.29 1.20 -11.02
N ALA A 7 8.51 0.83 -11.45
CA ALA A 7 9.06 -0.49 -11.19
C ALA A 7 9.16 -0.81 -9.68
N ALA A 8 9.59 0.17 -8.87
CA ALA A 8 9.73 0.01 -7.43
C ALA A 8 8.39 -0.29 -6.74
N GLY A 9 7.32 0.40 -7.14
CA GLY A 9 6.02 0.19 -6.53
C GLY A 9 5.39 -1.15 -6.93
N ILE A 10 5.60 -1.61 -8.17
CA ILE A 10 5.19 -2.95 -8.59
C ILE A 10 5.92 -4.01 -7.76
N VAL A 11 7.25 -3.89 -7.59
CA VAL A 11 8.04 -4.78 -6.74
C VAL A 11 7.53 -4.75 -5.30
N GLY A 12 7.20 -3.56 -4.77
CA GLY A 12 6.62 -3.41 -3.43
C GLY A 12 5.30 -4.19 -3.27
N ILE A 13 4.38 -4.10 -4.23
CA ILE A 13 3.14 -4.89 -4.22
C ILE A 13 3.45 -6.39 -4.24
N LEU A 14 4.38 -6.84 -5.08
CA LEU A 14 4.76 -8.25 -5.15
C LEU A 14 5.35 -8.75 -3.83
N VAL A 15 6.17 -7.94 -3.15
CA VAL A 15 6.73 -8.27 -1.83
C VAL A 15 5.62 -8.36 -0.77
N ILE A 16 4.67 -7.41 -0.77
CA ILE A 16 3.53 -7.44 0.16
C ILE A 16 2.68 -8.70 -0.07
N LEU A 17 2.26 -8.94 -1.31
CA LEU A 17 1.42 -10.08 -1.64
C LEU A 17 2.15 -11.41 -1.42
N GLY A 18 3.45 -11.47 -1.74
CA GLY A 18 4.30 -12.62 -1.48
C GLY A 18 4.43 -12.92 0.01
N GLY A 19 4.68 -11.89 0.83
CA GLY A 19 4.76 -12.04 2.28
C GLY A 19 3.44 -12.49 2.91
N ILE A 20 2.32 -11.86 2.54
CA ILE A 20 1.00 -12.25 3.02
C ILE A 20 0.65 -13.67 2.55
N GLY A 21 0.91 -14.01 1.28
CA GLY A 21 0.68 -15.34 0.73
C GLY A 21 1.51 -16.43 1.40
N LEU A 22 2.77 -16.13 1.73
CA LEU A 22 3.64 -17.04 2.47
C LEU A 22 3.10 -17.31 3.88
N ILE A 23 2.64 -16.27 4.60
CA ILE A 23 2.03 -16.43 5.92
C ILE A 23 0.70 -17.19 5.81
N ALA A 24 -0.10 -16.92 4.79
CA ALA A 24 -1.37 -17.59 4.55
C ALA A 24 -1.23 -19.10 4.29
N SER A 25 -0.05 -19.55 3.84
CA SER A 25 0.23 -20.98 3.66
C SER A 25 0.32 -21.75 4.98
N VAL A 26 0.56 -21.07 6.10
CA VAL A 26 0.68 -21.67 7.44
C VAL A 26 -0.52 -21.31 8.31
N GLU A 27 -0.87 -20.03 8.37
CA GLU A 27 -1.98 -19.55 9.21
C GLU A 27 -2.76 -18.42 8.51
N PRO A 28 -3.88 -18.74 7.85
CA PRO A 28 -4.68 -17.77 7.09
C PRO A 28 -5.22 -16.62 7.93
N LEU A 29 -5.54 -16.86 9.21
CA LEU A 29 -6.13 -15.83 10.08
C LEU A 29 -5.10 -14.73 10.42
N ILE A 30 -3.85 -15.12 10.65
CA ILE A 30 -2.75 -14.17 10.88
C ILE A 30 -2.47 -13.38 9.60
N ALA A 31 -2.45 -14.05 8.44
CA ALA A 31 -2.25 -13.38 7.15
C ALA A 31 -3.32 -12.32 6.88
N ALA A 32 -4.58 -12.61 7.20
CA ALA A 32 -5.68 -11.64 7.09
C ALA A 32 -5.48 -10.43 8.01
N GLY A 33 -5.05 -10.66 9.27
CA GLY A 33 -4.71 -9.59 10.20
C GLY A 33 -3.58 -8.69 9.68
N ILE A 34 -2.51 -9.28 9.15
CA ILE A 34 -1.39 -8.54 8.53
C ILE A 34 -1.84 -7.78 7.28
N GLY A 35 -2.68 -8.40 6.45
CA GLY A 35 -3.26 -7.75 5.28
C GLY A 35 -4.03 -6.48 5.65
N LEU A 36 -4.83 -6.52 6.71
CA LEU A 36 -5.53 -5.34 7.23
C LEU A 36 -4.56 -4.27 7.72
N VAL A 37 -3.49 -4.64 8.42
CA VAL A 37 -2.45 -3.68 8.86
C VAL A 37 -1.81 -2.99 7.65
N VAL A 38 -1.41 -3.75 6.63
CA VAL A 38 -0.79 -3.17 5.41
C VAL A 38 -1.77 -2.27 4.67
N ALA A 39 -3.03 -2.68 4.53
CA ALA A 39 -4.07 -1.85 3.93
C ALA A 39 -4.26 -0.53 4.70
N GLY A 40 -4.32 -0.59 6.03
CA GLY A 40 -4.40 0.60 6.89
C GLY A 40 -3.21 1.53 6.71
N VAL A 41 -1.99 1.00 6.65
CA VAL A 41 -0.79 1.80 6.34
C VAL A 41 -0.91 2.46 4.97
N GLY A 42 -1.40 1.75 3.95
CA GLY A 42 -1.67 2.31 2.63
C GLY A 42 -2.63 3.50 2.67
N LEU A 43 -3.70 3.40 3.45
CA LEU A 43 -4.65 4.51 3.67
C LEU A 43 -4.00 5.71 4.37
N ILE A 44 -3.16 5.47 5.39
CA ILE A 44 -2.41 6.52 6.08
C ILE A 44 -1.48 7.24 5.09
N LEU A 45 -0.71 6.47 4.31
CA LEU A 45 0.21 7.02 3.31
C LEU A 45 -0.53 7.84 2.25
N TYR A 46 -1.69 7.36 1.78
CA TYR A 46 -2.53 8.13 0.87
C TYR A 46 -2.92 9.47 1.48
N GLY A 47 -3.43 9.47 2.72
CA GLY A 47 -3.77 10.70 3.43
C GLY A 47 -2.58 11.65 3.57
N VAL A 48 -1.41 11.13 3.95
CA VAL A 48 -0.18 11.95 4.09
C VAL A 48 0.24 12.55 2.75
N VAL A 49 0.36 11.74 1.70
CA VAL A 49 0.79 12.20 0.38
C VAL A 49 -0.18 13.24 -0.18
N THR A 50 -1.48 12.98 -0.10
CA THR A 50 -2.51 13.92 -0.56
C THR A 50 -2.43 15.25 0.18
N ASN A 51 -2.27 15.24 1.50
CA ASN A 51 -2.12 16.49 2.28
C ASN A 51 -0.80 17.23 2.00
N VAL A 52 0.30 16.51 1.76
CA VAL A 52 1.57 17.12 1.38
C VAL A 52 1.46 17.79 0.00
N LEU A 53 0.87 17.10 -0.98
CA LEU A 53 0.65 17.66 -2.31
C LEU A 53 -0.30 18.87 -2.26
N ALA A 54 -1.35 18.80 -1.42
CA ALA A 54 -2.23 19.92 -1.17
C ALA A 54 -1.49 21.13 -0.58
N SER A 55 -0.56 20.89 0.35
CA SER A 55 0.28 21.93 0.96
C SER A 55 1.19 22.64 -0.05
N PHE A 56 1.51 21.99 -1.16
CA PHE A 56 2.26 22.57 -2.28
C PHE A 56 1.36 23.21 -3.36
N GLY A 57 0.07 23.44 -3.07
CA GLY A 57 -0.88 24.02 -4.00
C GLY A 57 -1.35 23.05 -5.10
N MET A 58 -0.99 21.77 -5.02
CA MET A 58 -1.37 20.73 -5.99
C MET A 58 -2.62 19.94 -5.55
N GLY A 59 -3.36 20.44 -4.55
CA GLY A 59 -4.50 19.74 -3.94
C GLY A 59 -5.71 19.54 -4.86
N GLY A 60 -5.76 20.23 -6.01
CA GLY A 60 -6.79 20.04 -7.03
C GLY A 60 -6.40 19.09 -8.17
N MET A 61 -5.18 18.53 -8.16
CA MET A 61 -4.68 17.61 -9.20
C MET A 61 -4.61 16.13 -8.76
N VAL A 62 -5.06 15.82 -7.55
CA VAL A 62 -5.09 14.46 -6.98
C VAL A 62 -6.51 13.92 -6.98
#